data_AF-A0A497GJP7-F1
#
_entry.id   AF-A0A497GJP7-F1
#
_cell.length_a   1.000
_cell.length_b   1.000
_cell.length_c   1.000
_cell.angle_alpha   90.00
_cell.angle_beta   90.00
_cell.angle_gamma   90.00
#
_symmetry.space_group_name_H-M   'P 1'
#
loop_
_entity.id
_entity.type
_entity.pdbx_description
1 polymer ?
#
loop_
_entity_poly.entity_id
_entity_poly.type
_entity_poly.pdbx_seq_one_letter_code
_entity_poly.pdbx_strand_id
1 'polypeptide(L)'
;MGRKSLKTIYREKLLKEARKKTPKLLYVVSYDIPGSTPAIRMKLSRHVQALMEVSKELGFLCERRTWSCFLCDERTMPVLNELLLSLGCKPDIFPVALNLTVVERHLVEALRKLENYKVKEAKEHIKAALKELRGEPYIPVYIGH
;
A
#
# COMPACT_ATOMS: atom_id res chain seq x y z
N MET A 1 23.09 -1.17 -26.96
CA MET A 1 22.52 -0.54 -25.75
C MET A 1 22.25 -1.64 -24.73
N GLY A 2 22.94 -1.62 -23.57
CA GLY A 2 22.84 -2.69 -22.57
C GLY A 2 21.43 -2.82 -21.99
N ARG A 3 20.96 -4.04 -21.75
CA ARG A 3 19.67 -4.29 -21.08
C ARG A 3 19.72 -3.68 -19.68
N LYS A 4 18.91 -2.65 -19.41
CA LYS A 4 18.74 -2.11 -18.06
C LYS A 4 18.06 -3.15 -17.15
N SER A 5 18.50 -3.24 -15.90
CA SER A 5 17.86 -4.11 -14.90
C SER A 5 16.45 -3.62 -14.58
N LEU A 6 15.55 -4.52 -14.15
CA LEU A 6 14.20 -4.13 -13.71
C LEU A 6 14.25 -3.09 -12.58
N LYS A 7 15.19 -3.25 -11.63
CA LYS A 7 15.38 -2.28 -10.54
C LYS A 7 15.73 -0.89 -11.06
N THR A 8 16.64 -0.79 -12.04
CA THR A 8 17.02 0.49 -12.65
C THR A 8 15.81 1.14 -13.34
N ILE A 9 15.02 0.36 -14.08
CA ILE A 9 13.82 0.84 -14.77
C ILE A 9 12.82 1.40 -13.76
N TYR A 10 12.50 0.66 -12.70
CA TYR A 10 11.52 1.12 -11.70
C TYR A 10 12.03 2.28 -10.86
N ARG A 11 13.33 2.33 -10.56
CA ARG A 11 13.93 3.47 -9.86
C ARG A 11 13.80 4.74 -10.67
N GLU A 12 14.11 4.70 -11.97
CA GLU A 12 13.95 5.85 -12.87
C GLU A 12 12.48 6.32 -12.92
N LYS A 13 11.53 5.39 -13.04
CA LYS A 13 10.09 5.70 -13.06
C LYS A 13 9.59 6.30 -11.74
N LEU A 14 9.92 5.69 -10.61
CA LEU A 14 9.52 6.18 -9.29
C LEU A 14 10.12 7.55 -8.96
N LEU A 15 11.38 7.79 -9.32
CA LEU A 15 12.01 9.12 -9.14
C LEU A 15 11.36 10.19 -10.03
N LYS A 16 10.86 9.82 -11.22
CA LYS A 16 10.10 10.72 -12.07
C LYS A 16 8.76 11.09 -11.43
N GLU A 17 8.04 10.13 -10.88
CA GLU A 17 6.77 10.39 -10.17
C GLU A 17 6.99 11.20 -8.88
N ALA A 18 8.07 10.94 -8.14
CA ALA A 18 8.39 11.65 -6.90
C ALA A 18 8.65 13.15 -7.07
N ARG A 19 9.00 13.61 -8.28
CA ARG A 19 9.18 15.03 -8.61
C ARG A 19 7.87 15.76 -8.86
N LYS A 20 6.76 15.04 -9.06
CA LYS A 20 5.46 15.65 -9.31
C LYS A 20 4.85 16.14 -8.01
N LYS A 21 4.12 17.26 -8.09
CA LYS A 21 3.32 17.76 -6.98
C LYS A 21 1.95 17.08 -7.04
N THR A 22 1.76 16.03 -6.25
CA THR A 22 0.49 15.30 -6.15
C THR A 22 -0.04 15.33 -4.72
N PRO A 23 -1.37 15.33 -4.51
CA PRO A 23 -1.97 15.15 -3.19
C PRO A 23 -1.54 13.80 -2.61
N LYS A 24 -1.14 13.79 -1.34
CA LYS A 24 -0.77 12.56 -0.64
C LYS A 24 -2.02 11.73 -0.41
N LEU A 25 -2.10 10.58 -1.06
CA LEU A 25 -3.25 9.67 -1.01
C LEU A 25 -2.74 8.23 -1.06
N LEU A 26 -3.46 7.34 -0.38
CA LEU A 26 -3.26 5.92 -0.53
C LEU A 26 -4.22 5.36 -1.57
N TYR A 27 -3.79 4.33 -2.26
CA TYR A 27 -4.56 3.66 -3.30
C TYR A 27 -4.52 2.16 -3.07
N VAL A 28 -5.71 1.55 -3.14
CA VAL A 28 -5.84 0.13 -3.35
C VAL A 28 -5.88 -0.13 -4.85
N VAL A 29 -4.97 -0.94 -5.35
CA VAL A 29 -4.92 -1.38 -6.74
C VAL A 29 -5.23 -2.87 -6.78
N SER A 30 -6.45 -3.19 -7.18
CA SER A 30 -6.86 -4.55 -7.52
C SER A 30 -6.60 -4.80 -9.00
N TYR A 31 -6.40 -6.04 -9.42
CA TYR A 31 -6.32 -6.34 -10.85
C TYR A 31 -6.75 -7.76 -11.20
N ASP A 32 -7.32 -7.89 -12.39
CA ASP A 32 -7.59 -9.17 -13.03
C ASP A 32 -6.55 -9.49 -14.10
N ILE A 33 -6.32 -10.79 -14.33
CA ILE A 33 -5.48 -11.30 -15.44
C ILE A 33 -6.32 -12.21 -16.35
N PRO A 34 -7.04 -11.66 -17.34
CA PRO A 34 -7.73 -12.47 -18.34
C PRO A 34 -6.73 -13.36 -19.09
N GLY A 35 -7.01 -14.66 -19.21
CA GLY A 35 -6.11 -15.59 -19.91
C GLY A 35 -4.79 -15.87 -19.18
N SER A 36 -4.79 -15.82 -17.84
CA SER A 36 -3.60 -16.01 -17.01
C SER A 36 -2.85 -17.33 -17.27
N THR A 37 -1.63 -17.22 -17.81
CA THR A 37 -0.70 -18.36 -17.95
C THR A 37 0.38 -18.33 -16.87
N PRO A 38 1.02 -19.48 -16.55
CA PRO A 38 2.16 -19.51 -15.62
C PRO A 38 3.28 -18.54 -16.01
N ALA A 39 3.56 -18.39 -17.31
CA ALA A 39 4.57 -17.46 -17.82
C ALA A 39 4.23 -15.99 -17.49
N ILE A 40 2.96 -15.59 -17.67
CA ILE A 40 2.48 -14.25 -17.31
C ILE A 40 2.61 -14.03 -15.80
N ARG A 41 2.19 -15.01 -14.98
CA ARG A 41 2.30 -14.93 -13.51
C ARG A 41 3.74 -14.80 -13.03
N MET A 42 4.68 -15.56 -13.61
CA MET A 42 6.10 -15.46 -13.29
C MET A 42 6.71 -14.11 -13.73
N LYS A 43 6.34 -13.61 -14.91
CA LYS A 43 6.77 -12.29 -15.37
C LYS A 43 6.24 -11.20 -14.44
N LEU A 44 4.95 -11.24 -14.10
CA LEU A 44 4.32 -10.30 -13.18
C LEU A 44 4.99 -10.34 -11.80
N SER A 45 5.21 -11.52 -11.23
CA SER A 45 5.85 -11.65 -9.92
C SER A 45 7.24 -11.01 -9.89
N ARG A 46 8.07 -11.22 -10.94
CA ARG A 46 9.40 -10.59 -11.04
C ARG A 46 9.32 -9.07 -11.13
N HIS A 47 8.40 -8.56 -11.95
CA HIS A 47 8.22 -7.12 -12.14
C HIS A 47 7.72 -6.45 -10.86
N VAL A 48 6.72 -7.04 -10.19
CA VAL A 48 6.18 -6.54 -8.92
C VAL A 48 7.22 -6.59 -7.81
N GLN A 49 7.96 -7.70 -7.69
CA GLN A 49 9.01 -7.82 -6.67
C GLN A 49 10.05 -6.72 -6.82
N ALA A 50 10.52 -6.46 -8.06
CA ALA A 50 11.47 -5.40 -8.33
C ALA A 50 10.89 -4.01 -8.03
N LEU A 51 9.62 -3.76 -8.33
CA LEU A 51 8.96 -2.50 -7.99
C LEU A 51 8.87 -2.31 -6.46
N MET A 52 8.42 -3.33 -5.72
CA MET A 52 8.28 -3.28 -4.27
C MET A 52 9.61 -3.04 -3.56
N GLU A 53 10.68 -3.74 -3.99
CA GLU A 53 12.02 -3.54 -3.44
C GLU A 53 12.50 -2.10 -3.63
N VAL A 54 12.35 -1.55 -4.83
CA VAL A 54 12.78 -0.18 -5.13
C VAL A 54 11.90 0.85 -4.41
N SER A 55 10.59 0.65 -4.34
CA SER A 55 9.70 1.50 -3.55
C SER A 55 10.15 1.55 -2.08
N LYS A 56 10.47 0.39 -1.49
CA LYS A 56 10.99 0.30 -0.13
C LYS A 56 12.32 1.04 0.04
N GLU A 57 13.25 0.86 -0.90
CA GLU A 57 14.55 1.57 -0.90
C GLU A 57 14.37 3.11 -0.97
N LEU A 58 13.34 3.59 -1.67
CA LEU A 58 13.05 5.02 -1.84
C LEU A 58 12.11 5.59 -0.76
N GLY A 59 11.62 4.77 0.18
CA GLY A 59 10.68 5.19 1.23
C GLY A 59 9.24 5.39 0.74
N PHE A 60 8.84 4.77 -0.36
CA PHE A 60 7.48 4.78 -0.90
C PHE A 60 6.69 3.56 -0.45
N LEU A 61 5.37 3.71 -0.34
CA LEU A 61 4.47 2.62 0.02
C LEU A 61 4.12 1.79 -1.22
N CYS A 62 4.43 0.49 -1.16
CA CYS A 62 3.98 -0.51 -2.13
C CYS A 62 3.93 -1.88 -1.46
N GLU A 63 2.77 -2.23 -0.92
CA GLU A 63 2.56 -3.47 -0.18
C GLU A 63 1.58 -4.37 -0.93
N ARG A 64 1.95 -5.64 -1.10
CA ARG A 64 1.02 -6.65 -1.58
C ARG A 64 0.09 -7.06 -0.43
N ARG A 65 -1.22 -6.92 -0.62
CA ARG A 65 -2.26 -7.34 0.34
C ARG A 65 -2.77 -8.73 0.07
N THR A 66 -3.02 -9.04 -1.20
CA THR A 66 -3.37 -10.38 -1.67
C THR A 66 -2.63 -10.67 -2.97
N TRP A 67 -2.84 -11.84 -3.58
CA TRP A 67 -2.22 -12.16 -4.86
C TRP A 67 -2.57 -11.14 -5.96
N SER A 68 -3.77 -10.55 -5.94
CA SER A 68 -4.31 -9.65 -6.96
C SER A 68 -4.57 -8.22 -6.44
N CYS A 69 -4.05 -7.85 -5.26
CA CYS A 69 -4.35 -6.57 -4.64
C CYS A 69 -3.12 -5.96 -3.96
N PHE A 70 -2.93 -4.66 -4.16
CA PHE A 70 -1.85 -3.86 -3.58
C PHE A 70 -2.39 -2.64 -2.85
N LEU A 71 -1.68 -2.23 -1.81
CA LEU A 71 -1.78 -0.91 -1.20
C LEU A 71 -0.54 -0.11 -1.58
N CYS A 72 -0.72 1.09 -2.14
CA CYS A 72 0.40 1.93 -2.56
C CYS A 72 0.11 3.42 -2.38
N ASP A 73 1.16 4.23 -2.39
CA ASP A 73 1.05 5.70 -2.32
C ASP A 73 0.79 6.34 -3.70
N GLU A 74 0.60 7.66 -3.70
CA GLU A 74 0.33 8.44 -4.90
C GLU A 74 1.46 8.42 -5.94
N ARG A 75 2.68 8.05 -5.54
CA ARG A 75 3.88 8.03 -6.40
C ARG A 75 4.08 6.67 -7.04
N THR A 76 3.74 5.62 -6.31
CA THR A 76 3.89 4.22 -6.74
C THR A 76 2.69 3.78 -7.56
N MET A 77 1.48 4.28 -7.26
CA MET A 77 0.25 3.91 -7.97
C MET A 77 0.37 4.04 -9.50
N PRO A 78 0.86 5.16 -10.08
CA PRO A 78 0.96 5.29 -11.53
C PRO A 78 1.91 4.27 -12.16
N VAL A 79 3.04 3.97 -11.48
CA VAL A 79 4.05 3.01 -11.95
C VAL A 79 3.51 1.58 -11.88
N LEU A 80 2.78 1.25 -10.81
CA LEU A 80 2.12 -0.04 -10.64
C LEU A 80 1.02 -0.24 -11.68
N ASN A 81 0.20 0.78 -11.94
CA ASN A 81 -0.84 0.76 -12.96
C ASN A 81 -0.25 0.50 -14.35
N GLU A 82 0.77 1.27 -14.74
CA GLU A 82 1.46 1.10 -16.02
C GLU A 82 2.07 -0.30 -16.16
N LEU A 83 2.70 -0.81 -15.09
CA LEU A 83 3.25 -2.16 -15.03
C LEU A 83 2.16 -3.22 -15.29
N LEU A 84 1.02 -3.12 -14.61
CA LEU A 84 -0.08 -4.06 -14.73
C LEU A 84 -0.67 -4.06 -16.15
N LEU A 85 -0.93 -2.87 -16.71
CA LEU A 85 -1.40 -2.72 -18.08
C LEU A 85 -0.41 -3.29 -19.11
N SER A 86 0.90 -3.06 -18.93
CA SER A 86 1.94 -3.59 -19.83
C SER A 86 2.03 -5.11 -19.85
N LEU A 87 1.46 -5.78 -18.84
CA LEU A 87 1.41 -7.22 -18.69
C LEU A 87 0.03 -7.80 -19.05
N GLY A 88 -0.87 -6.98 -19.59
CA GLY A 88 -2.22 -7.40 -19.99
C GLY A 88 -3.19 -7.57 -18.82
N CYS A 89 -2.85 -7.05 -17.64
CA CYS A 89 -3.77 -7.03 -16.50
C CYS A 89 -4.79 -5.90 -16.66
N LYS A 90 -5.95 -6.04 -16.01
CA LYS A 90 -6.99 -5.01 -15.91
C LYS A 90 -7.01 -4.48 -14.48
N PRO A 91 -6.34 -3.35 -14.19
CA PRO A 91 -6.29 -2.79 -12.84
C PRO A 91 -7.52 -1.93 -12.53
N ASP A 92 -8.08 -2.11 -11.34
CA ASP A 92 -9.07 -1.25 -10.72
C ASP A 92 -8.42 -0.50 -9.55
N ILE A 93 -8.54 0.83 -9.57
CA ILE A 93 -7.82 1.73 -8.65
C ILE A 93 -8.82 2.46 -7.77
N PHE A 94 -8.72 2.24 -6.47
CA PHE A 94 -9.59 2.83 -5.47
C PHE A 94 -8.77 3.77 -4.58
N PRO A 95 -9.05 5.07 -4.56
CA PRO A 95 -8.45 5.96 -3.57
C PRO A 95 -8.96 5.56 -2.18
N VAL A 96 -8.03 5.35 -1.26
CA VAL A 96 -8.34 5.15 0.15
C VAL A 96 -8.38 6.52 0.79
N ALA A 97 -9.59 7.03 1.02
CA ALA A 97 -9.78 8.08 2.00
C ALA A 97 -9.53 7.47 3.38
N LEU A 98 -8.28 7.48 3.81
CA LEU A 98 -7.97 7.22 5.21
C LEU A 98 -8.77 8.22 6.03
N ASN A 99 -9.59 7.76 6.96
CA ASN A 99 -10.22 8.65 7.93
C ASN A 99 -9.16 9.09 8.93
N LEU A 100 -8.28 9.99 8.47
CA LEU A 100 -7.13 10.48 9.24
C LEU A 100 -7.59 11.12 10.55
N THR A 101 -8.81 11.66 10.60
CA THR A 101 -9.44 12.18 11.82
C THR A 101 -9.66 11.09 12.87
N VAL A 102 -10.02 9.86 12.47
CA VAL A 102 -10.17 8.73 13.39
C VAL A 102 -8.80 8.21 13.83
N VAL A 103 -7.84 8.12 12.91
CA VAL A 103 -6.45 7.76 13.23
C VAL A 103 -5.84 8.74 14.22
N GLU A 104 -5.95 10.04 13.93
CA GLU A 104 -5.48 11.14 14.77
C GLU A 104 -6.11 11.07 16.17
N ARG A 105 -7.44 10.89 16.25
CA ARG A 105 -8.13 10.73 17.53
C ARG A 105 -7.57 9.57 18.36
N HIS A 106 -7.32 8.43 17.73
CA HIS A 106 -6.74 7.28 18.42
C HIS A 106 -5.29 7.53 18.86
N LEU A 107 -4.48 8.23 18.07
CA LEU A 107 -3.11 8.58 18.46
C LEU A 107 -3.07 9.60 19.61
N VAL A 108 -3.97 10.60 19.59
CA VAL A 108 -4.11 11.58 20.68
C VAL A 108 -4.54 10.89 21.97
N GLU A 109 -5.54 10.01 21.92
CA GLU A 109 -5.94 9.24 23.10
C GLU A 109 -4.83 8.30 23.57
N ALA A 110 -4.09 7.65 22.68
CA ALA A 110 -2.95 6.83 23.06
C ALA A 110 -1.89 7.63 23.82
N LEU A 111 -1.54 8.83 23.35
CA LEU A 111 -0.62 9.74 24.04
C LEU A 111 -1.13 10.12 25.43
N ARG A 112 -2.39 10.54 25.52
CA ARG A 112 -3.03 10.88 26.81
C ARG A 112 -3.01 9.71 27.78
N LYS A 113 -3.21 8.47 27.31
CA LYS A 113 -3.14 7.27 28.16
C LYS A 113 -1.70 6.97 28.60
N LEU A 114 -0.70 7.20 27.75
CA LEU A 114 0.71 7.06 28.12
C LEU A 114 1.12 8.08 29.19
N GLU A 115 0.69 9.33 29.07
CA GLU A 115 0.91 10.39 30.08
C GLU A 115 0.31 10.02 31.45
N ASN A 116 -0.77 9.24 31.45
CA ASN A 116 -1.42 8.74 32.67
C ASN A 116 -0.94 7.34 33.09
N TYR A 117 0.19 6.85 32.54
CA TYR A 117 0.75 5.51 32.80
C TYR A 117 -0.20 4.33 32.47
N LYS A 118 -1.27 4.57 31.71
CA LYS A 118 -2.25 3.56 31.25
C LYS A 118 -1.78 2.86 29.98
N VAL A 119 -0.64 2.16 30.08
CA VAL A 119 0.06 1.56 28.92
C VAL A 119 -0.79 0.55 28.15
N LYS A 120 -1.65 -0.23 28.84
CA LYS A 120 -2.51 -1.23 28.18
C LYS A 120 -3.55 -0.57 27.27
N GLU A 121 -4.26 0.43 27.79
CA GLU A 121 -5.26 1.21 27.03
C GLU A 121 -4.60 2.00 25.88
N ALA A 122 -3.41 2.56 26.09
CA ALA A 122 -2.65 3.22 25.03
C ALA A 122 -2.35 2.28 23.86
N LYS A 123 -1.94 1.03 24.15
CA LYS A 123 -1.67 0.02 23.12
C LYS A 123 -2.93 -0.35 22.33
N GLU A 124 -4.10 -0.36 22.96
CA GLU A 124 -5.38 -0.62 22.29
C GLU A 124 -5.71 0.50 21.29
N HIS A 125 -5.54 1.76 21.69
CA HIS A 125 -5.70 2.90 20.79
C HIS A 125 -4.71 2.89 19.62
N ILE A 126 -3.44 2.54 19.86
CA ILE A 126 -2.45 2.38 18.78
C ILE A 126 -2.87 1.26 17.82
N LYS A 127 -3.36 0.12 18.33
CA LYS A 127 -3.86 -0.97 17.47
C LYS A 127 -5.06 -0.53 16.64
N ALA A 128 -5.98 0.25 17.22
CA ALA A 128 -7.13 0.79 16.49
C ALA A 128 -6.71 1.77 15.39
N ALA A 129 -5.80 2.70 15.67
CA ALA A 129 -5.22 3.59 14.66
C ALA A 129 -4.56 2.82 13.51
N LEU A 130 -3.79 1.77 13.84
CA LEU A 130 -3.16 0.91 12.83
C LEU A 130 -4.18 0.13 12.00
N LYS A 131 -5.30 -0.29 12.60
CA LYS A 131 -6.38 -0.98 11.91
C LYS A 131 -7.04 -0.10 10.85
N GLU A 132 -7.37 1.13 11.24
CA GLU A 132 -7.91 2.16 10.34
C GLU A 132 -6.92 2.50 9.21
N LEU A 133 -5.62 2.59 9.52
CA LEU A 133 -4.57 2.80 8.51
C LEU A 133 -4.41 1.64 7.53
N ARG A 134 -4.70 0.40 7.97
CA ARG A 134 -4.59 -0.79 7.12
C ARG A 134 -5.85 -1.06 6.30
N GLY A 135 -6.96 -0.38 6.58
CA GLY A 135 -8.27 -0.64 5.98
C GLY A 135 -8.85 -1.99 6.41
N GLU A 136 -8.44 -2.52 7.57
CA GLU A 136 -8.95 -3.80 8.08
C GLU A 136 -10.37 -3.60 8.64
N PRO A 137 -11.38 -4.38 8.20
CA PRO A 137 -12.75 -4.24 8.70
C PRO A 137 -12.79 -4.45 10.23
N TYR A 138 -13.43 -3.52 10.92
CA TYR A 138 -13.73 -3.65 12.34
C TYR A 138 -14.77 -4.76 12.55
N ILE A 139 -14.32 -5.95 12.94
CA ILE A 139 -15.18 -7.00 13.50
C ILE A 139 -15.24 -6.75 15.01
N PRO A 140 -16.36 -6.23 15.56
CA PRO A 140 -16.55 -6.20 17.00
C PRO A 140 -16.56 -7.63 17.52
N VAL A 141 -15.69 -7.91 18.48
CA VAL A 141 -15.74 -9.17 19.23
C VAL A 141 -16.98 -9.07 20.12
N TYR A 142 -18.06 -9.75 19.74
CA TYR A 142 -19.19 -9.99 20.65
C TYR A 142 -18.68 -10.84 21.80
N ILE A 143 -18.44 -10.23 22.96
CA ILE A 143 -18.31 -10.94 24.22
C ILE A 143 -19.75 -11.20 24.67
N GLY A 144 -20.25 -12.40 24.37
CA GLY A 144 -21.54 -12.86 24.89
C GLY A 144 -21.49 -12.93 26.41
N HIS A 145 -22.47 -12.32 27.05
CA HIS A 145 -22.84 -12.55 28.44
C HIS A 145 -23.63 -13.85 28.57
#